data_AF-A0A820IQB5-F1
#
_entry.id   AF-A0A820IQB5-F1
#
_cell.length_a   1.000
_cell.length_b   1.000
_cell.length_c   1.000
_cell.angle_alpha   90.00
_cell.angle_beta   90.00
_cell.angle_gamma   90.00
#
_symmetry.space_group_name_H-M   'P 1'
#
loop_
_entity.id
_entity.type
_entity.pdbx_description
1 polymer ?
#
loop_
_entity_poly.entity_id
_entity_poly.type
_entity_poly.pdbx_seq_one_letter_code
_entity_poly.pdbx_strand_id
1 'polypeptide(L)'
;PSEACKKFFLRSVNDEYRKYKCIKDKKCPITRTTRTQCQYCRYTKCIAVGMKLSEGNSNPKIEEIFKQIPCAVCQKASSGIHFGATTCEGCKGFFRRTIKERIPQRYKCPEKNNCEINYLTRSACRACRFQKCLTVGMSIEGSRIGRQSNLFKHKMVEMQRRGLIRSQLQHVIAMNSTNYHYNSSNRIHSNNSRKKITNSTINDTDG
;
A
#
# COMPACT_ATOMS: atom_id res chain seq x y z
N PRO A 1 -13.93 17.42 17.38
CA PRO A 1 -14.19 16.04 17.87
C PRO A 1 -12.92 15.17 17.83
N SER A 2 -12.70 14.33 18.86
CA SER A 2 -11.57 13.38 18.87
C SER A 2 -11.70 12.34 17.74
N GLU A 3 -10.59 11.76 17.29
CA GLU A 3 -10.60 10.73 16.24
C GLU A 3 -11.46 9.51 16.59
N ALA A 4 -11.50 9.13 17.87
CA ALA A 4 -12.39 8.08 18.35
C ALA A 4 -13.88 8.43 18.18
N CYS A 5 -14.25 9.71 18.34
CA CYS A 5 -15.62 10.17 18.10
C CYS A 5 -15.95 10.21 16.60
N LYS A 6 -15.04 10.67 15.74
CA LYS A 6 -15.22 10.66 14.27
C LYS A 6 -15.40 9.24 13.74
N LYS A 7 -14.54 8.30 14.15
CA LYS A 7 -14.63 6.88 13.73
C LYS A 7 -15.93 6.22 14.16
N PHE A 8 -16.41 6.51 15.38
CA PHE A 8 -17.71 6.01 15.83
C PHE A 8 -18.83 6.55 14.93
N PHE A 9 -18.90 7.87 14.75
CA PHE A 9 -19.92 8.52 13.93
C PHE A 9 -19.96 7.97 12.50
N LEU A 10 -18.82 7.83 11.84
CA LEU A 10 -18.74 7.29 10.47
C LEU A 10 -19.27 5.85 10.37
N ARG A 11 -18.93 4.97 11.33
CA ARG A 11 -19.49 3.61 11.36
C ARG A 11 -20.99 3.62 11.61
N SER A 12 -21.45 4.51 12.47
CA SER A 12 -22.87 4.64 12.79
C SER A 12 -23.69 5.07 11.58
N VAL A 13 -23.16 5.94 10.72
CA VAL A 13 -23.90 6.32 9.50
C VAL A 13 -23.84 5.23 8.44
N ASN A 14 -22.68 4.59 8.23
CA ASN A 14 -22.50 3.58 7.19
C ASN A 14 -23.23 2.26 7.48
N ASP A 15 -23.28 1.82 8.74
CA ASP A 15 -23.89 0.55 9.11
C ASP A 15 -25.40 0.69 9.46
N GLU A 16 -26.06 1.71 8.93
CA GLU A 16 -27.42 2.11 9.30
C GLU A 16 -27.61 2.18 10.82
N TYR A 17 -27.33 3.34 11.43
CA TYR A 17 -27.57 3.64 12.86
C TYR A 17 -28.90 3.12 13.43
N ARG A 18 -29.89 2.84 12.56
CA ARG A 18 -31.12 2.08 12.79
C ARG A 18 -30.90 0.78 13.61
N LYS A 19 -29.71 0.17 13.58
CA LYS A 19 -29.39 -1.00 14.42
C LYS A 19 -29.24 -0.69 15.91
N TYR A 20 -28.96 0.55 16.29
CA TYR A 20 -28.78 0.88 17.69
C TYR A 20 -30.12 1.03 18.40
N LYS A 21 -30.31 0.28 19.49
CA LYS A 21 -31.43 0.44 20.40
C LYS A 21 -30.95 0.98 21.73
N CYS A 22 -31.68 1.95 22.28
CA CYS A 22 -31.49 2.34 23.67
C CYS A 22 -32.23 1.35 24.57
N ILE A 23 -31.58 0.88 25.63
CA ILE A 23 -32.17 0.00 26.65
C ILE A 23 -32.70 0.78 27.87
N LYS A 24 -32.66 2.12 27.81
CA LYS A 24 -33.18 3.07 28.81
C LYS A 24 -34.10 4.07 28.09
N ASP A 25 -34.33 5.24 28.67
CA ASP A 25 -35.30 6.24 28.17
C ASP A 25 -34.77 7.17 27.05
N LYS A 26 -33.82 6.70 26.25
CA LYS A 26 -33.15 7.51 25.19
C LYS A 26 -32.50 8.82 25.69
N LYS A 27 -32.30 8.98 27.00
CA LYS A 27 -31.67 10.13 27.67
C LYS A 27 -30.37 9.79 28.41
N CYS A 28 -29.68 8.71 27.99
CA CYS A 28 -28.45 8.28 28.65
C CYS A 28 -27.39 9.39 28.65
N PRO A 29 -26.76 9.72 29.80
CA PRO A 29 -25.69 10.71 29.85
C PRO A 29 -24.47 10.23 29.07
N ILE A 30 -24.02 11.01 28.07
CA ILE A 30 -22.87 10.70 27.23
C ILE A 30 -21.67 11.55 27.65
N THR A 31 -20.79 10.96 28.45
CA THR A 31 -19.54 11.57 28.94
C THR A 31 -18.32 10.80 28.44
N ARG A 32 -17.11 11.22 28.84
CA ARG A 32 -15.86 10.52 28.46
C ARG A 32 -15.85 9.05 28.88
N THR A 33 -16.43 8.73 30.03
CA THR A 33 -16.47 7.39 30.63
C THR A 33 -17.73 6.61 30.24
N THR A 34 -18.87 7.27 30.07
CA THR A 34 -20.16 6.59 29.83
C THR A 34 -20.53 6.44 28.35
N ARG A 35 -19.82 7.11 27.43
CA ARG A 35 -20.16 7.11 25.99
C ARG A 35 -20.28 5.73 25.34
N THR A 36 -19.61 4.70 25.84
CA THR A 36 -19.69 3.34 25.26
C THR A 36 -20.92 2.56 25.71
N GLN A 37 -21.61 3.00 26.77
CA GLN A 37 -22.72 2.25 27.40
C GLN A 37 -24.02 2.32 26.59
N CYS A 38 -24.18 3.31 25.71
CA CYS A 38 -25.37 3.42 24.86
C CYS A 38 -25.02 4.01 23.49
N GLN A 39 -24.96 3.15 22.48
CA GLN A 39 -24.64 3.54 21.11
C GLN A 39 -25.71 4.45 20.50
N TYR A 40 -26.99 4.20 20.82
CA TYR A 40 -28.11 5.05 20.38
C TYR A 40 -27.94 6.49 20.85
N CYS A 41 -27.90 6.71 22.17
CA CYS A 41 -27.78 8.04 22.75
C CYS A 41 -26.46 8.73 22.38
N ARG A 42 -25.37 7.97 22.22
CA ARG A 42 -24.09 8.50 21.72
C ARG A 42 -24.23 9.05 20.30
N TYR A 43 -24.88 8.31 19.40
CA TYR A 43 -25.10 8.75 18.03
C TYR A 43 -26.03 9.98 17.97
N THR A 44 -27.14 9.96 18.71
CA THR A 44 -28.06 11.11 18.83
C THR A 44 -27.31 12.35 19.32
N LYS A 45 -26.43 12.21 20.33
CA LYS A 45 -25.59 13.31 20.80
C LYS A 45 -24.63 13.80 19.72
N CYS A 46 -24.04 12.92 18.90
CA CYS A 46 -23.20 13.32 17.77
C CYS A 46 -23.95 14.23 16.78
N ILE A 47 -25.17 13.87 16.40
CA ILE A 47 -26.02 14.70 15.53
C ILE A 47 -26.39 16.02 16.21
N ALA A 48 -26.80 15.97 17.49
CA ALA A 48 -27.19 17.15 18.26
C ALA A 48 -26.06 18.18 18.41
N VAL A 49 -24.79 17.75 18.40
CA VAL A 49 -23.63 18.64 18.39
C VAL A 49 -23.16 19.03 16.98
N GLY A 50 -23.96 18.75 15.95
CA GLY A 50 -23.71 19.16 14.57
C GLY A 50 -22.73 18.27 13.80
N MET A 51 -22.46 17.03 14.23
CA MET A 51 -21.73 16.09 13.39
C MET A 51 -22.61 15.69 12.22
N LYS A 52 -22.17 16.04 11.01
CA LYS A 52 -22.79 15.63 9.75
C LYS A 52 -21.80 14.81 8.95
N LEU A 53 -22.30 13.90 8.12
CA LEU A 53 -21.48 13.46 7.00
C LEU A 53 -21.22 14.71 6.16
N SER A 54 -19.96 15.10 6.02
CA SER A 54 -19.60 15.78 4.79
C SER A 54 -19.95 14.79 3.69
N GLU A 55 -20.86 15.14 2.80
CA GLU A 55 -21.10 14.41 1.55
C GLU A 55 -19.77 13.89 1.01
N GLY A 56 -19.75 12.59 0.69
CA GLY A 56 -18.57 11.76 0.46
C GLY A 56 -17.25 12.50 0.23
N ASN A 57 -16.33 12.40 1.18
CA ASN A 57 -14.93 12.83 0.97
C ASN A 57 -14.12 11.80 0.15
N SER A 58 -14.76 11.12 -0.80
CA SER A 58 -14.13 10.94 -2.11
C SER A 58 -14.27 12.29 -2.81
N ASN A 59 -13.41 13.25 -2.45
CA ASN A 59 -13.37 14.53 -3.16
C ASN A 59 -13.17 14.20 -4.65
N PRO A 60 -14.15 14.42 -5.54
CA PRO A 60 -14.04 14.04 -6.95
C PRO A 60 -12.81 14.69 -7.60
N LYS A 61 -12.35 15.83 -7.06
CA LYS A 61 -11.08 16.47 -7.46
C LYS A 61 -9.86 15.57 -7.32
N ILE A 62 -9.74 14.73 -6.29
CA ILE A 62 -8.50 13.97 -6.06
C ILE A 62 -8.35 12.81 -7.05
N GLU A 63 -9.42 12.05 -7.29
CA GLU A 63 -9.40 10.99 -8.30
C GLU A 63 -9.19 11.57 -9.69
N GLU A 64 -9.79 12.73 -9.99
CA GLU A 64 -9.59 13.44 -11.25
C GLU A 64 -8.15 13.98 -11.40
N ILE A 65 -7.56 14.51 -10.33
CA ILE A 65 -6.14 14.89 -10.29
C ILE A 65 -5.26 13.67 -10.59
N PHE A 66 -5.54 12.50 -10.00
CA PHE A 66 -4.76 11.29 -10.27
C PHE A 66 -4.92 10.78 -11.70
N LYS A 67 -6.10 10.95 -12.33
CA LYS A 67 -6.30 10.61 -13.75
C LYS A 67 -5.40 11.44 -14.68
N GLN A 68 -5.04 12.67 -14.30
CA GLN A 68 -4.09 13.51 -15.03
C GLN A 68 -2.63 13.10 -14.82
N ILE A 69 -2.33 12.20 -13.87
CA ILE A 69 -0.98 11.75 -13.57
C ILE A 69 -0.74 10.39 -14.24
N PRO A 70 0.25 10.27 -15.14
CA PRO A 70 0.54 9.00 -15.77
C PRO A 70 1.07 7.99 -14.76
N CYS A 71 0.67 6.73 -14.92
CA CYS A 71 1.16 5.62 -14.13
C CYS A 71 2.66 5.47 -14.37
N ALA A 72 3.47 5.58 -13.31
CA ALA A 72 4.93 5.55 -13.42
C ALA A 72 5.49 4.28 -14.10
N VAL A 73 4.71 3.20 -14.13
CA VAL A 73 5.10 1.91 -14.74
C VAL A 73 4.76 1.83 -16.23
N CYS A 74 3.55 2.24 -16.64
CA CYS A 74 3.01 1.95 -17.98
C CYS A 74 2.35 3.14 -18.67
N GLN A 75 2.44 4.33 -18.07
CA GLN A 75 1.94 5.60 -18.59
C GLN A 75 0.41 5.73 -18.78
N LYS A 76 -0.39 4.68 -18.59
CA LYS A 76 -1.86 4.81 -18.46
C LYS A 76 -2.21 5.76 -17.30
N ALA A 77 -3.34 6.47 -17.38
CA ALA A 77 -3.88 7.26 -16.27
C ALA A 77 -3.83 6.51 -14.92
N SER A 78 -3.33 7.16 -13.88
CA SER A 78 -3.25 6.61 -12.53
C SER A 78 -4.60 6.63 -11.83
N SER A 79 -4.80 5.72 -10.88
CA SER A 79 -5.96 5.73 -9.97
C SER A 79 -5.60 6.19 -8.56
N GLY A 80 -4.31 6.46 -8.30
CA GLY A 80 -3.82 6.89 -6.99
C GLY A 80 -2.37 6.48 -6.74
N ILE A 81 -1.96 6.63 -5.48
CA ILE A 81 -0.68 6.11 -4.98
C ILE A 81 -0.90 4.71 -4.44
N HIS A 82 -0.29 3.72 -5.09
CA HIS A 82 -0.34 2.32 -4.67
C HIS A 82 1.07 1.80 -4.48
N PHE A 83 1.31 1.16 -3.33
CA PHE A 83 2.62 0.60 -2.99
C PHE A 83 3.76 1.63 -3.04
N GLY A 84 3.46 2.93 -2.84
CA GLY A 84 4.47 4.00 -2.82
C GLY A 84 4.64 4.77 -4.13
N ALA A 85 4.00 4.36 -5.23
CA ALA A 85 4.10 5.04 -6.53
C ALA A 85 2.73 5.37 -7.14
N THR A 86 2.67 6.44 -7.94
CA THR A 86 1.48 6.78 -8.74
C THR A 86 1.26 5.74 -9.83
N THR A 87 0.22 4.94 -9.70
CA THR A 87 -0.01 3.81 -10.61
C THR A 87 -1.49 3.62 -10.95
N CYS A 88 -1.73 2.91 -12.05
CA CYS A 88 -3.07 2.47 -12.43
C CYS A 88 -3.44 1.15 -11.72
N GLU A 89 -4.73 0.82 -11.69
CA GLU A 89 -5.25 -0.43 -11.10
C GLU A 89 -4.59 -1.70 -11.69
N GLY A 90 -4.24 -1.67 -12.98
CA GLY A 90 -3.58 -2.80 -13.64
C GLY A 90 -2.20 -3.10 -13.07
N CYS A 91 -1.39 -2.07 -12.79
CA CYS A 91 -0.05 -2.24 -12.22
C CYS A 91 -0.09 -2.49 -10.72
N LYS A 92 -1.03 -1.87 -10.00
CA LYS A 92 -1.34 -2.21 -8.59
C LYS A 92 -1.69 -3.68 -8.42
N GLY A 93 -2.63 -4.18 -9.21
CA GLY A 93 -3.09 -5.58 -9.15
C GLY A 93 -2.00 -6.57 -9.56
N PHE A 94 -1.22 -6.22 -10.58
CA PHE A 94 -0.05 -7.01 -10.99
C PHE A 94 0.98 -7.11 -9.87
N PHE A 95 1.46 -5.98 -9.34
CA PHE A 95 2.47 -5.95 -8.28
C PHE A 95 2.03 -6.77 -7.06
N ARG A 96 0.78 -6.56 -6.60
CA ARG A 96 0.18 -7.29 -5.47
C ARG A 96 0.21 -8.81 -5.67
N ARG A 97 -0.14 -9.31 -6.85
CA ARG A 97 -0.11 -10.76 -7.14
C ARG A 97 1.31 -11.30 -7.15
N THR A 98 2.21 -10.59 -7.84
CA THR A 98 3.61 -11.01 -7.96
C THR A 98 4.29 -11.15 -6.61
N ILE A 99 4.12 -10.20 -5.69
CA ILE A 99 4.71 -10.29 -4.34
C ILE A 99 4.04 -11.36 -3.47
N LYS A 100 2.71 -11.51 -3.55
CA LYS A 100 1.94 -12.43 -2.69
C LYS A 100 2.26 -13.87 -3.02
N GLU A 101 2.37 -14.19 -4.30
CA GLU A 101 2.60 -15.55 -4.78
C GLU A 101 4.10 -15.91 -4.78
N ARG A 102 4.99 -15.00 -4.34
CA ARG A 102 6.46 -15.15 -4.41
C ARG A 102 6.95 -15.56 -5.81
N ILE A 103 6.25 -15.10 -6.85
CA ILE A 103 6.55 -15.38 -8.26
C ILE A 103 7.68 -14.53 -8.89
N PRO A 104 8.31 -13.49 -8.29
CA PRO A 104 9.31 -12.69 -9.00
C PRO A 104 10.40 -13.51 -9.69
N GLN A 105 10.85 -14.60 -9.04
CA GLN A 105 11.89 -15.49 -9.56
C GLN A 105 11.45 -16.38 -10.72
N ARG A 106 10.14 -16.49 -10.99
CA ARG A 106 9.58 -17.32 -12.07
C ARG A 106 9.37 -16.55 -13.37
N TYR A 107 9.34 -15.22 -13.34
CA TYR A 107 9.19 -14.44 -14.56
C TYR A 107 10.53 -14.39 -15.30
N LYS A 108 10.56 -14.99 -16.49
CA LYS A 108 11.66 -14.86 -17.45
C LYS A 108 11.28 -13.85 -18.51
N CYS A 109 12.21 -12.96 -18.85
CA CYS A 109 12.03 -12.10 -20.01
C CYS A 109 12.17 -12.97 -21.29
N PRO A 110 11.28 -12.81 -22.27
CA PRO A 110 11.42 -13.49 -23.56
C PRO A 110 12.55 -12.92 -24.42
N GLU A 111 13.06 -11.74 -24.06
CA GLU A 111 14.10 -11.01 -24.79
C GLU A 111 15.29 -10.71 -23.85
N LYS A 112 15.83 -9.47 -23.88
CA LYS A 112 17.08 -9.07 -23.19
C LYS A 112 16.86 -8.22 -21.93
N ASN A 113 15.78 -8.49 -21.17
CA ASN A 113 15.40 -7.74 -19.96
C ASN A 113 15.29 -6.20 -20.15
N ASN A 114 15.04 -5.74 -21.39
CA ASN A 114 14.93 -4.32 -21.71
C ASN A 114 13.63 -3.99 -22.47
N CYS A 115 12.59 -4.81 -22.27
CA CYS A 115 11.32 -4.62 -22.97
C CYS A 115 10.68 -3.28 -22.57
N GLU A 116 10.20 -2.52 -23.56
CA GLU A 116 9.46 -1.30 -23.31
C GLU A 116 8.11 -1.60 -22.63
N ILE A 117 7.82 -0.92 -21.52
CA ILE A 117 6.57 -1.10 -20.76
C ILE A 117 5.69 0.14 -20.92
N ASN A 118 4.64 0.01 -21.72
CA ASN A 118 3.59 1.02 -21.87
C ASN A 118 2.19 0.39 -21.70
N TYR A 119 1.12 1.14 -21.91
CA TYR A 119 -0.23 0.67 -21.62
C TYR A 119 -0.68 -0.50 -22.51
N LEU A 120 -0.08 -0.63 -23.71
CA LEU A 120 -0.32 -1.69 -24.69
C LEU A 120 0.59 -2.90 -24.42
N THR A 121 1.88 -2.68 -24.20
CA THR A 121 2.90 -3.75 -24.16
C THR A 121 3.13 -4.35 -22.78
N ARG A 122 2.64 -3.72 -21.69
CA ARG A 122 2.88 -4.16 -20.30
C ARG A 122 2.48 -5.59 -19.97
N SER A 123 1.73 -6.29 -20.81
CA SER A 123 1.37 -7.70 -20.60
C SER A 123 2.31 -8.68 -21.29
N ALA A 124 3.10 -8.21 -22.28
CA ALA A 124 4.00 -9.04 -23.08
C ALA A 124 5.18 -9.57 -22.25
N CYS A 125 5.76 -8.75 -21.36
CA CYS A 125 6.87 -9.15 -20.51
C CYS A 125 6.58 -8.91 -19.02
N ARG A 126 6.24 -9.98 -18.30
CA ARG A 126 6.00 -9.91 -16.84
C ARG A 126 7.28 -9.59 -16.06
N ALA A 127 8.44 -10.07 -16.52
CA ALA A 127 9.73 -9.82 -15.88
C ALA A 127 10.08 -8.32 -15.91
N CYS A 128 10.12 -7.71 -17.10
CA CYS A 128 10.43 -6.28 -17.26
C CYS A 128 9.37 -5.39 -16.61
N ARG A 129 8.08 -5.78 -16.66
CA ARG A 129 7.02 -5.04 -15.95
C ARG A 129 7.24 -5.02 -14.44
N PHE A 130 7.59 -6.16 -13.84
CA PHE A 130 7.87 -6.24 -12.41
C PHE A 130 9.14 -5.47 -12.04
N GLN A 131 10.19 -5.58 -12.86
CA GLN A 131 11.40 -4.79 -12.67
C GLN A 131 11.09 -3.29 -12.70
N LYS A 132 10.29 -2.83 -13.66
CA LYS A 132 9.84 -1.43 -13.74
C LYS A 132 9.04 -1.01 -12.51
N CYS A 133 8.16 -1.87 -11.97
CA CYS A 133 7.46 -1.60 -10.70
C CYS A 133 8.45 -1.30 -9.56
N LEU A 134 9.50 -2.11 -9.41
CA LEU A 134 10.53 -1.89 -8.40
C LEU A 134 11.33 -0.60 -8.67
N THR A 135 11.73 -0.36 -9.92
CA THR A 135 12.48 0.84 -10.32
C THR A 135 11.75 2.14 -9.99
N VAL A 136 10.42 2.16 -10.09
CA VAL A 136 9.62 3.35 -9.74
C VAL A 136 9.29 3.44 -8.25
N GLY A 137 9.88 2.57 -7.42
CA GLY A 137 9.75 2.61 -5.97
C GLY A 137 8.53 1.87 -5.40
N MET A 138 7.91 0.94 -6.16
CA MET A 138 6.84 0.12 -5.58
C MET A 138 7.40 -0.86 -4.55
N SER A 139 6.86 -0.85 -3.34
CA SER A 139 7.24 -1.76 -2.24
C SER A 139 6.06 -2.14 -1.35
N ILE A 140 6.22 -3.19 -0.56
CA ILE A 140 5.20 -3.65 0.40
C ILE A 140 4.99 -2.60 1.48
N GLU A 141 6.07 -1.99 1.94
CA GLU A 141 6.12 -0.92 2.93
C GLU A 141 5.36 0.32 2.42
N GLY A 142 5.53 0.64 1.13
CA GLY A 142 4.84 1.72 0.44
C GLY A 142 3.31 1.54 0.35
N SER A 143 2.78 0.34 0.64
CA SER A 143 1.32 0.10 0.67
C SER A 143 0.59 0.95 1.71
N ARG A 144 1.30 1.42 2.75
CA ARG A 144 0.74 2.26 3.81
C ARG A 144 0.43 3.68 3.32
N ILE A 145 1.10 4.14 2.26
CA ILE A 145 0.97 5.51 1.74
C ILE A 145 -0.43 5.76 1.14
N GLY A 146 -1.01 4.77 0.46
CA GLY A 146 -2.37 4.88 -0.09
C GLY A 146 -3.46 5.11 0.96
N ARG A 147 -3.18 4.81 2.24
CA ARG A 147 -4.12 5.01 3.38
C ARG A 147 -3.97 6.37 4.06
N GLN A 148 -3.01 7.19 3.63
CA GLN A 148 -2.79 8.52 4.18
C GLN A 148 -3.91 9.50 3.79
N SER A 149 -3.98 10.62 4.49
CA SER A 149 -5.02 11.64 4.30
C SER A 149 -4.99 12.21 2.87
N ASN A 150 -6.14 12.71 2.41
CA ASN A 150 -6.23 13.38 1.11
C ASN A 150 -5.30 14.60 1.02
N LEU A 151 -5.09 15.31 2.14
CA LEU A 151 -4.13 16.41 2.22
C LEU A 151 -2.69 15.93 1.95
N PHE A 152 -2.29 14.81 2.54
CA PHE A 152 -0.98 14.22 2.31
C PHE A 152 -0.81 13.83 0.83
N LYS A 153 -1.81 13.16 0.25
CA LYS A 153 -1.83 12.78 -1.17
C LYS A 153 -1.75 13.99 -2.10
N HIS A 154 -2.48 15.07 -1.80
CA HIS A 154 -2.44 16.31 -2.56
C HIS A 154 -1.06 16.95 -2.55
N LYS A 155 -0.45 17.08 -1.36
CA LYS A 155 0.92 17.60 -1.22
C LYS A 155 1.93 16.76 -1.99
N MET A 156 1.82 15.43 -1.96
CA MET A 156 2.70 14.55 -2.75
C MET A 156 2.57 14.79 -4.25
N VAL A 157 1.34 14.88 -4.76
CA VAL A 157 1.09 15.18 -6.18
C VAL A 157 1.66 16.55 -6.56
N GLU A 158 1.47 17.54 -5.71
CA GLU A 158 1.96 18.90 -5.94
C GLU A 158 3.49 18.95 -5.96
N MET A 159 4.17 18.26 -5.04
CA MET A 159 5.62 18.10 -5.05
C MET A 159 6.12 17.37 -6.30
N GLN A 160 5.35 16.39 -6.80
CA GLN A 160 5.67 15.66 -8.03
C GLN A 160 5.53 16.54 -9.27
N ARG A 161 4.50 17.41 -9.32
CA ARG A 161 4.33 18.44 -10.37
C ARG A 161 5.44 19.49 -10.35
N ARG A 162 5.90 19.88 -9.15
CA ARG A 162 7.04 20.79 -8.97
C ARG A 162 8.41 20.15 -9.27
N GLY A 163 8.46 18.88 -9.69
CA GLY A 163 9.70 18.17 -10.04
C GLY A 163 10.58 17.73 -8.86
N LEU A 164 10.22 18.09 -7.63
CA LEU A 164 11.06 17.90 -6.43
C LEU A 164 11.21 16.43 -6.00
N ILE A 165 10.20 15.58 -6.28
CA ILE A 165 10.28 14.15 -5.98
C ILE A 165 11.13 13.40 -7.02
N ARG A 166 11.18 13.90 -8.26
CA ARG A 166 11.89 13.25 -9.38
C ARG A 166 13.41 13.34 -9.19
N SER A 167 13.91 14.45 -8.66
CA SER A 167 15.33 14.66 -8.36
C SER A 167 15.82 13.84 -7.15
N GLN A 168 15.01 13.72 -6.07
CA GLN A 168 15.37 12.88 -4.92
C GLN A 168 15.39 11.38 -5.25
N LEU A 169 14.47 10.89 -6.10
CA LEU A 169 14.47 9.48 -6.50
C LEU A 169 15.64 9.13 -7.43
N GLN A 170 16.06 10.05 -8.31
CA GLN A 170 17.22 9.86 -9.18
C GLN A 170 18.53 9.73 -8.38
N HIS A 171 18.70 10.50 -7.30
CA HIS A 171 19.86 10.38 -6.41
C HIS A 171 19.91 9.01 -5.70
N VAL A 172 18.77 8.49 -5.24
CA VAL A 172 18.69 7.17 -4.59
C VAL A 172 18.93 6.03 -5.60
N ILE A 173 18.49 6.17 -6.84
CA ILE A 173 18.74 5.17 -7.91
C ILE A 173 20.21 5.18 -8.33
N ALA A 174 20.83 6.35 -8.49
CA ALA A 174 22.25 6.47 -8.82
C ALA A 174 23.16 5.81 -7.76
N MET A 175 22.79 5.90 -6.48
CA MET A 175 23.52 5.24 -5.37
C MET A 175 23.28 3.73 -5.28
N ASN A 176 22.18 3.20 -5.82
CA ASN A 176 21.86 1.77 -5.78
C ASN A 176 22.27 0.99 -7.04
N SER A 177 22.51 1.66 -8.17
CA SER A 177 23.01 1.00 -9.40
C SER A 177 24.39 0.35 -9.23
N THR A 178 25.23 0.84 -8.32
CA THR A 178 26.53 0.22 -7.98
C THR A 178 26.38 -1.03 -7.11
N ASN A 179 25.37 -1.07 -6.23
CA ASN A 179 25.11 -2.20 -5.33
C ASN A 179 24.47 -3.43 -6.01
N TYR A 180 23.78 -3.24 -7.14
CA TYR A 180 23.18 -4.37 -7.89
C TYR A 180 24.20 -5.13 -8.75
N HIS A 181 25.34 -4.52 -9.11
CA HIS A 181 26.42 -5.26 -9.77
C HIS A 181 27.26 -6.07 -8.76
N TYR A 182 27.46 -5.56 -7.54
CA TYR A 182 28.19 -6.25 -6.47
C TYR A 182 27.45 -7.49 -5.92
N ASN A 183 26.11 -7.44 -5.80
CA ASN A 183 25.32 -8.55 -5.24
C ASN A 183 25.04 -9.70 -6.24
N SER A 184 25.28 -9.51 -7.54
CA SER A 184 25.16 -10.60 -8.53
C SER A 184 26.42 -11.48 -8.56
N SER A 185 27.59 -10.93 -8.25
CA SER A 185 28.88 -11.66 -8.29
C SER A 185 29.14 -12.49 -7.02
N ASN A 186 28.65 -12.08 -5.85
CA ASN A 186 28.90 -12.78 -4.58
C ASN A 186 27.97 -13.98 -4.30
N ARG A 187 26.96 -14.26 -5.15
CA ARG A 187 26.11 -15.46 -5.00
C ARG A 187 26.65 -16.70 -5.72
N ILE A 188 27.70 -16.57 -6.52
CA ILE A 188 28.30 -17.69 -7.25
C ILE A 188 29.38 -18.39 -6.40
N HIS A 189 29.97 -17.71 -5.41
CA HIS A 189 31.10 -18.26 -4.65
C HIS A 189 30.78 -18.94 -3.31
N SER A 190 29.52 -18.98 -2.87
CA SER A 190 29.15 -19.53 -1.55
C SER A 190 28.54 -20.94 -1.55
N ASN A 191 28.44 -21.61 -2.71
CA ASN A 191 27.79 -22.92 -2.80
C ASN A 191 28.74 -24.13 -2.79
N ASN A 192 30.05 -23.95 -2.58
CA ASN A 192 31.02 -25.06 -2.63
C ASN A 192 31.51 -25.58 -1.27
N SER A 193 30.79 -25.33 -0.17
CA SER A 193 31.16 -25.88 1.14
C SER A 193 29.94 -26.31 1.94
N ARG A 194 29.30 -27.40 1.52
CA ARG A 194 28.48 -28.26 2.38
C ARG A 194 28.33 -29.66 1.78
N LYS A 195 29.46 -30.35 1.65
CA LYS A 195 29.52 -31.82 1.72
C LYS A 195 30.47 -32.18 2.86
N LYS A 196 30.09 -33.21 3.62
CA LYS A 196 30.68 -33.74 4.87
C LYS A 196 30.13 -33.09 6.13
N ILE A 197 29.22 -33.79 6.81
CA ILE A 197 29.51 -34.59 8.03
C ILE A 197 28.14 -35.10 8.53
N THR A 198 27.88 -36.39 8.35
CA THR A 198 26.91 -37.17 9.15
C THR A 198 27.63 -38.45 9.55
N ASN A 199 28.06 -38.51 10.80
CA ASN A 199 28.45 -39.64 11.65
C ASN A 199 28.56 -38.96 13.03
N SER A 200 28.03 -39.42 14.16
CA SER A 200 27.48 -40.70 14.59
C SER A 200 27.08 -40.47 16.06
N THR A 201 25.90 -40.90 16.50
CA THR A 201 25.56 -40.92 17.93
C THR A 201 24.91 -42.24 18.26
N ILE A 202 25.70 -43.20 18.76
CA ILE A 202 25.25 -44.33 19.57
C ILE A 202 26.38 -44.58 20.58
N ASN A 203 26.08 -44.43 21.86
CA ASN A 203 26.78 -45.12 22.93
C ASN A 203 25.70 -45.43 23.97
N ASP A 204 25.24 -46.68 23.93
CA ASP A 204 24.43 -47.32 24.95
C ASP A 204 25.30 -47.57 26.18
N THR A 205 24.73 -47.31 27.36
CA THR A 205 25.19 -47.86 28.62
C THR A 205 24.01 -48.61 29.22
N ASP A 206 24.06 -49.94 29.17
CA ASP A 206 23.27 -50.82 30.01
C ASP A 206 24.20 -51.53 30.99
N GLY A 207 23.75 -51.59 32.25
CA GLY A 207 24.05 -52.69 33.16
C GLY A 207 22.97 -53.76 33.07
#